data_AF-A0A0F9WYB9-F1
#
_entry.id   AF-A0A0F9WYB9-F1
#
_cell.length_a   1.000
_cell.length_b   1.000
_cell.length_c   1.000
_cell.angle_alpha   90.00
_cell.angle_beta   90.00
_cell.angle_gamma   90.00
#
_symmetry.space_group_name_H-M   'P 1'
#
loop_
_entity.id
_entity.type
_entity.pdbx_description
1 polymer ?
#
loop_
_entity_poly.entity_id
_entity_poly.type
_entity_poly.pdbx_seq_one_letter_code
_entity_poly.pdbx_strand_id
1 'polypeptide(L)'
;MYKTLSKIILLLFITVFISCGKEESADNLTYTTDDQFFNDGDIEIVFENNKSNGINVIFLGDIYFQNDLEAENGKYRTHALSNINYLFNTPPFSEYKEYFNAYIIYAESKSSKSDDGGLVVETPFGAYVDSDGNLLLENWNPITEYLEKQNFDPQNGKNLVLLSVNGKNAKVNGFAVLNGNLAVFGDGNNEIMIHEVGHAFASLGDEYIREDYPAYALANNTANLDSTNNLTSIKWKHFIGLDGYEHVGAYEGGNYRSTGFWRPEQTSIMGVSYLANSFNTPSREAIVKKIFELHNMEYSFEDFLKIDENANKSSKQLKAKTEIQSLQKFKCATIQF
;
A
#
# COMPACT_ATOMS: atom_id res chain seq x y z
N MET A 1 -27.22 -53.25 -54.36
CA MET A 1 -26.25 -54.02 -55.17
C MET A 1 -24.99 -53.17 -55.34
N TYR A 2 -23.84 -53.74 -54.93
CA TYR A 2 -22.43 -53.35 -55.17
C TYR A 2 -22.00 -51.89 -54.88
N LYS A 3 -21.35 -51.60 -53.74
CA LYS A 3 -19.91 -51.81 -53.40
C LYS A 3 -18.93 -51.26 -54.44
N THR A 4 -18.22 -50.20 -54.06
CA THR A 4 -16.76 -50.14 -54.18
C THR A 4 -16.14 -49.28 -53.09
N LEU A 5 -15.32 -49.96 -52.27
CA LEU A 5 -14.36 -49.43 -51.31
C LEU A 5 -13.19 -48.79 -52.08
N SER A 6 -12.64 -47.69 -51.57
CA SER A 6 -11.18 -47.51 -51.59
C SER A 6 -10.71 -46.78 -50.34
N LYS A 7 -9.86 -47.47 -49.59
CA LYS A 7 -9.07 -46.95 -48.46
C LYS A 7 -8.06 -45.94 -49.01
N ILE A 8 -7.66 -44.94 -48.23
CA ILE A 8 -6.25 -44.49 -48.13
C ILE A 8 -6.07 -43.51 -46.96
N ILE A 9 -5.33 -44.03 -45.97
CA ILE A 9 -4.27 -43.40 -45.16
C ILE A 9 -4.61 -42.17 -44.30
N LEU A 10 -4.77 -42.44 -43.00
CA LEU A 10 -4.61 -41.54 -41.87
C LEU A 10 -3.11 -41.22 -41.69
N LEU A 11 -2.68 -39.98 -41.97
CA LEU A 11 -1.39 -39.47 -41.50
C LEU A 11 -1.61 -38.69 -40.20
N LEU A 12 -1.18 -39.28 -39.08
CA LEU A 12 -0.92 -38.56 -37.84
C LEU A 12 0.31 -37.65 -38.08
N PHE A 13 0.12 -36.33 -38.05
CA PHE A 13 1.21 -35.41 -37.75
C PHE A 13 1.11 -35.00 -36.28
N ILE A 14 1.88 -35.71 -35.46
CA ILE A 14 2.27 -35.26 -34.13
C ILE A 14 3.35 -34.19 -34.34
N THR A 15 2.99 -32.92 -34.16
CA THR A 15 3.98 -31.85 -33.95
C THR A 15 3.99 -31.51 -32.48
N VAL A 16 4.97 -32.07 -31.77
CA VAL A 16 5.39 -31.65 -30.43
C VAL A 16 6.00 -30.25 -30.58
N PHE A 17 5.32 -29.23 -30.08
CA PHE A 17 5.98 -27.96 -29.78
C PHE A 17 6.39 -27.99 -28.32
N ILE A 18 7.71 -28.11 -28.11
CA ILE A 18 8.38 -27.92 -26.83
C ILE A 18 8.20 -26.45 -26.47
N SER A 19 7.25 -26.18 -25.56
CA SER A 19 7.13 -24.91 -24.87
C SER A 19 8.33 -24.80 -23.92
N CYS A 20 9.27 -23.91 -24.23
CA CYS A 20 10.37 -23.58 -23.33
C CYS A 20 10.03 -22.26 -22.62
N GLY A 21 9.06 -22.32 -21.71
CA GLY A 21 8.83 -21.29 -20.71
C GLY A 21 9.82 -21.48 -19.56
N LYS A 22 10.64 -20.46 -19.29
CA LYS A 22 11.34 -20.33 -18.00
C LYS A 22 10.38 -19.59 -17.06
N GLU A 23 9.60 -20.36 -16.31
CA GLU A 23 9.09 -19.92 -15.01
C GLU A 23 10.17 -20.23 -13.98
N GLU A 24 10.65 -19.22 -13.29
CA GLU A 24 11.48 -19.41 -12.10
C GLU A 24 10.55 -19.74 -10.91
N SER A 25 10.80 -20.92 -10.38
CA SER A 25 10.20 -21.64 -9.26
C SER A 25 9.72 -20.79 -8.08
N ALA A 26 8.41 -20.82 -7.83
CA ALA A 26 7.85 -20.81 -6.49
C ALA A 26 7.88 -22.25 -5.97
N ASP A 27 8.87 -22.59 -5.14
CA ASP A 27 9.02 -23.93 -4.59
C ASP A 27 8.07 -24.11 -3.39
N ASN A 28 7.01 -24.88 -3.62
CA ASN A 28 6.29 -25.79 -2.71
C ASN A 28 5.92 -25.31 -1.29
N LEU A 29 4.72 -24.74 -1.17
CA LEU A 29 3.87 -24.93 0.02
C LEU A 29 2.68 -25.79 -0.39
N THR A 30 2.72 -27.07 -0.06
CA THR A 30 1.55 -27.96 -0.14
C THR A 30 0.77 -27.86 1.16
N TYR A 31 -0.45 -27.32 1.09
CA TYR A 31 -1.49 -27.58 2.08
C TYR A 31 -2.69 -28.16 1.35
N THR A 32 -3.19 -29.28 1.86
CA THR A 32 -4.43 -29.92 1.42
C THR A 32 -5.28 -30.18 2.65
N THR A 33 -6.32 -29.38 2.87
CA THR A 33 -7.57 -29.74 3.54
C THR A 33 -8.67 -28.73 3.19
N ASP A 34 -9.68 -29.10 2.39
CA ASP A 34 -10.91 -28.31 2.16
C ASP A 34 -10.68 -26.82 1.77
N ASP A 35 -9.58 -26.56 1.04
CA ASP A 35 -8.85 -25.29 0.94
C ASP A 35 -9.51 -24.17 0.09
N GLN A 36 -10.85 -24.11 -0.03
CA GLN A 36 -11.47 -23.06 -0.85
C GLN A 36 -11.45 -21.69 -0.16
N PHE A 37 -11.48 -21.62 1.18
CA PHE A 37 -11.56 -20.38 1.93
C PHE A 37 -10.60 -20.37 3.12
N PHE A 38 -10.09 -19.19 3.47
CA PHE A 38 -9.44 -18.95 4.75
C PHE A 38 -10.45 -18.90 5.88
N ASN A 39 -10.01 -19.29 7.07
CA ASN A 39 -10.74 -19.19 8.32
C ASN A 39 -10.34 -17.92 9.09
N ASP A 40 -11.20 -17.52 10.01
CA ASP A 40 -10.88 -16.47 10.96
C ASP A 40 -9.61 -16.79 11.76
N GLY A 41 -8.67 -15.84 11.76
CA GLY A 41 -7.36 -15.96 12.40
C GLY A 41 -6.29 -16.68 11.57
N ASP A 42 -6.59 -17.17 10.36
CA ASP A 42 -5.56 -17.70 9.48
C ASP A 42 -4.52 -16.63 9.13
N ILE A 43 -3.29 -17.05 8.88
CA ILE A 43 -2.19 -16.17 8.48
C ILE A 43 -1.54 -16.65 7.18
N GLU A 44 -1.33 -15.73 6.25
CA GLU A 44 -0.51 -15.94 5.05
C GLU A 44 0.76 -15.10 5.16
N ILE A 45 1.92 -15.71 4.89
CA ILE A 45 3.20 -15.03 4.79
C ILE A 45 3.39 -14.60 3.33
N VAL A 46 3.41 -13.30 3.07
CA VAL A 46 3.67 -12.78 1.71
C VAL A 46 5.17 -12.77 1.43
N PHE A 47 5.97 -12.28 2.37
CA PHE A 47 7.43 -12.46 2.40
C PHE A 47 7.98 -12.22 3.80
N GLU A 48 9.14 -12.80 4.11
CA GLU A 48 9.80 -12.66 5.39
C GLU A 48 11.32 -12.54 5.18
N ASN A 49 11.86 -11.32 5.18
CA ASN A 49 13.30 -11.08 4.98
C ASN A 49 14.08 -11.31 6.28
N ASN A 50 13.50 -10.93 7.42
CA ASN A 50 14.08 -11.18 8.74
C ASN A 50 12.98 -11.30 9.79
N LYS A 51 12.59 -12.55 10.09
CA LYS A 51 11.56 -12.86 11.10
C LYS A 51 11.77 -12.19 12.46
N SER A 52 13.02 -12.10 12.90
CA SER A 52 13.36 -11.68 14.27
C SER A 52 13.46 -10.17 14.45
N ASN A 53 13.74 -9.42 13.38
CA ASN A 53 14.07 -8.00 13.48
C ASN A 53 13.41 -7.12 12.41
N GLY A 54 12.74 -7.71 11.41
CA GLY A 54 12.04 -6.97 10.38
C GLY A 54 10.85 -6.18 10.91
N ILE A 55 10.52 -5.09 10.23
CA ILE A 55 9.29 -4.34 10.44
C ILE A 55 8.15 -5.12 9.76
N ASN A 56 7.14 -5.51 10.51
CA ASN A 56 6.04 -6.33 10.01
C ASN A 56 4.96 -5.43 9.41
N VAL A 57 4.74 -5.54 8.10
CA VAL A 57 3.54 -4.99 7.46
C VAL A 57 2.45 -6.06 7.52
N ILE A 58 1.33 -5.73 8.15
CA ILE A 58 0.28 -6.71 8.44
C ILE A 58 -1.02 -6.18 7.86
N PHE A 59 -1.58 -6.89 6.89
CA PHE A 59 -2.91 -6.57 6.39
C PHE A 59 -3.99 -7.22 7.26
N LEU A 60 -4.97 -6.40 7.65
CA LEU A 60 -6.23 -6.79 8.27
C LEU A 60 -7.39 -6.19 7.47
N GLY A 61 -8.58 -6.74 7.67
CA GLY A 61 -9.76 -6.39 6.92
C GLY A 61 -10.98 -6.42 7.80
N ASP A 62 -11.82 -5.40 7.68
CA ASP A 62 -13.14 -5.35 8.30
C ASP A 62 -14.25 -5.39 7.23
N ILE A 63 -15.43 -5.91 7.59
CA ILE A 63 -16.61 -6.05 6.72
C ILE A 63 -16.33 -7.01 5.53
N TYR A 64 -15.36 -7.92 5.66
CA TYR A 64 -15.18 -9.03 4.72
C TYR A 64 -15.86 -10.28 5.28
N PHE A 65 -16.78 -10.85 4.53
CA PHE A 65 -17.52 -12.05 4.94
C PHE A 65 -16.89 -13.31 4.37
N GLN A 66 -17.26 -14.51 4.83
CA GLN A 66 -16.69 -15.78 4.35
C GLN A 66 -16.50 -15.85 2.82
N ASN A 67 -17.46 -15.36 2.02
CA ASN A 67 -17.36 -15.37 0.56
C ASN A 67 -16.24 -14.48 -0.02
N ASP A 68 -15.78 -13.48 0.73
CA ASP A 68 -14.64 -12.64 0.35
C ASP A 68 -13.28 -13.31 0.67
N LEU A 69 -13.27 -14.36 1.49
CA LEU A 69 -12.09 -15.05 2.02
C LEU A 69 -11.66 -16.26 1.15
N GLU A 70 -12.12 -16.38 -0.10
CA GLU A 70 -11.67 -17.44 -1.01
C GLU A 70 -10.13 -17.45 -1.13
N ALA A 71 -9.53 -18.64 -1.04
CA ALA A 71 -8.09 -18.80 -0.91
C ALA A 71 -7.32 -18.42 -2.17
N GLU A 72 -7.87 -18.74 -3.34
CA GLU A 72 -7.20 -18.50 -4.63
C GLU A 72 -7.37 -17.04 -5.10
N ASN A 73 -8.63 -16.58 -5.19
CA ASN A 73 -9.02 -15.32 -5.82
C ASN A 73 -10.01 -14.49 -4.98
N GLY A 74 -10.09 -14.75 -3.68
CA GLY A 74 -10.96 -14.00 -2.77
C GLY A 74 -10.63 -12.51 -2.75
N LYS A 75 -11.67 -11.71 -2.54
CA LYS A 75 -11.56 -10.25 -2.50
C LYS A 75 -10.60 -9.79 -1.40
N TYR A 76 -10.64 -10.42 -0.23
CA TYR A 76 -9.76 -10.11 0.91
C TYR A 76 -8.29 -10.23 0.51
N ARG A 77 -7.89 -11.41 0.03
CA ARG A 77 -6.52 -11.71 -0.39
C ARG A 77 -6.07 -10.82 -1.54
N THR A 78 -6.95 -10.58 -2.51
CA THR A 78 -6.67 -9.70 -3.65
C THR A 78 -6.36 -8.27 -3.21
N HIS A 79 -7.17 -7.72 -2.29
CA HIS A 79 -6.92 -6.40 -1.71
C HIS A 79 -5.61 -6.38 -0.93
N ALA A 80 -5.38 -7.36 -0.07
CA ALA A 80 -4.17 -7.47 0.73
C ALA A 80 -2.89 -7.47 -0.12
N LEU A 81 -2.84 -8.36 -1.13
CA LEU A 81 -1.70 -8.46 -2.04
C LEU A 81 -1.53 -7.19 -2.88
N SER A 82 -2.63 -6.57 -3.35
CA SER A 82 -2.57 -5.30 -4.07
C SER A 82 -1.96 -4.20 -3.20
N ASN A 83 -2.42 -4.04 -1.96
CA ASN A 83 -1.96 -2.99 -1.05
C ASN A 83 -0.50 -3.20 -0.63
N ILE A 84 -0.12 -4.42 -0.25
CA ILE A 84 1.26 -4.76 0.10
C ILE A 84 2.19 -4.53 -1.10
N ASN A 85 1.81 -4.98 -2.29
CA ASN A 85 2.61 -4.75 -3.49
C ASN A 85 2.71 -3.27 -3.85
N TYR A 86 1.63 -2.51 -3.70
CA TYR A 86 1.64 -1.07 -3.97
C TYR A 86 2.58 -0.33 -3.00
N LEU A 87 2.51 -0.66 -1.70
CA LEU A 87 3.42 -0.12 -0.68
C LEU A 87 4.88 -0.37 -1.08
N PHE A 88 5.26 -1.63 -1.34
CA PHE A 88 6.63 -1.99 -1.67
C PHE A 88 7.05 -1.69 -3.11
N ASN A 89 6.18 -1.08 -3.93
CA ASN A 89 6.53 -0.45 -5.21
C ASN A 89 6.59 1.08 -5.11
N THR A 90 6.32 1.65 -3.92
CA THR A 90 6.36 3.08 -3.68
C THR A 90 7.66 3.47 -2.96
N PRO A 91 8.50 4.35 -3.54
CA PRO A 91 9.68 4.84 -2.84
C PRO A 91 9.32 5.64 -1.57
N PRO A 92 10.07 5.46 -0.46
CA PRO A 92 11.30 4.68 -0.37
C PRO A 92 11.07 3.21 0.04
N PHE A 93 9.84 2.76 0.27
CA PHE A 93 9.59 1.38 0.72
C PHE A 93 10.12 0.34 -0.27
N SER A 94 10.13 0.64 -1.57
CA SER A 94 10.73 -0.22 -2.60
C SER A 94 12.21 -0.49 -2.38
N GLU A 95 13.01 0.55 -2.12
CA GLU A 95 14.46 0.46 -1.96
C GLU A 95 14.84 -0.19 -0.62
N TYR A 96 13.99 -0.04 0.39
CA TYR A 96 14.22 -0.55 1.74
C TYR A 96 13.37 -1.79 2.07
N LYS A 97 12.85 -2.49 1.06
CA LYS A 97 11.99 -3.68 1.25
C LYS A 97 12.65 -4.76 2.12
N GLU A 98 13.97 -4.90 2.06
CA GLU A 98 14.75 -5.87 2.85
C GLU A 98 14.62 -5.71 4.38
N TYR A 99 14.22 -4.53 4.85
CA TYR A 99 14.00 -4.24 6.27
C TYR A 99 12.63 -4.71 6.78
N PHE A 100 11.76 -5.17 5.89
CA PHE A 100 10.38 -5.51 6.22
C PHE A 100 10.09 -7.01 6.09
N ASN A 101 9.00 -7.42 6.73
CA ASN A 101 8.25 -8.64 6.46
C ASN A 101 6.81 -8.24 6.10
N ALA A 102 6.06 -9.11 5.44
CA ALA A 102 4.67 -8.85 5.09
C ALA A 102 3.78 -10.07 5.31
N TYR A 103 2.64 -9.84 5.95
CA TYR A 103 1.67 -10.86 6.35
C TYR A 103 0.23 -10.42 6.04
N ILE A 104 -0.64 -11.39 5.83
CA ILE A 104 -2.09 -11.23 5.78
C ILE A 104 -2.65 -12.01 6.95
N ILE A 105 -3.43 -11.38 7.83
CA ILE A 105 -4.18 -12.10 8.86
C ILE A 105 -5.66 -11.99 8.49
N TYR A 106 -6.34 -13.12 8.35
CA TYR A 106 -7.74 -13.14 7.94
C TYR A 106 -8.64 -12.90 9.14
N ALA A 107 -9.49 -11.88 9.05
CA ALA A 107 -10.48 -11.55 10.08
C ALA A 107 -11.87 -11.58 9.42
N GLU A 108 -12.73 -12.49 9.86
CA GLU A 108 -14.03 -12.74 9.26
C GLU A 108 -15.10 -11.88 9.93
N SER A 109 -15.83 -11.09 9.12
CA SER A 109 -17.11 -10.52 9.54
C SER A 109 -18.23 -11.54 9.37
N LYS A 110 -19.13 -11.60 10.34
CA LYS A 110 -20.25 -12.54 10.37
C LYS A 110 -21.55 -11.81 10.17
N SER A 111 -22.50 -12.49 9.53
CA SER A 111 -23.88 -12.00 9.47
C SER A 111 -24.84 -13.11 9.85
N SER A 112 -25.84 -12.77 10.65
CA SER A 112 -26.84 -13.70 11.15
C SER A 112 -28.22 -13.02 11.20
N LYS A 113 -29.26 -13.81 11.44
CA LYS A 113 -30.61 -13.27 11.68
C LYS A 113 -30.91 -13.28 13.17
N SER A 114 -31.40 -12.17 13.70
CA SER A 114 -31.94 -12.10 15.06
C SER A 114 -33.30 -12.80 15.16
N ASP A 115 -33.75 -13.06 16.38
CA ASP A 115 -35.02 -13.75 16.68
C ASP A 115 -36.25 -13.03 16.10
N ASP A 116 -36.19 -11.71 15.92
CA ASP A 116 -37.23 -10.88 15.30
C ASP A 116 -37.11 -10.77 13.77
N GLY A 117 -36.13 -11.45 13.16
CA GLY A 117 -35.88 -11.47 11.73
C GLY A 117 -35.01 -10.32 11.21
N GLY A 118 -34.48 -9.47 12.09
CA GLY A 118 -33.47 -8.47 11.76
C GLY A 118 -32.14 -9.08 11.29
N LEU A 119 -31.36 -8.32 10.52
CA LEU A 119 -29.99 -8.69 10.15
C LEU A 119 -29.03 -8.19 11.23
N VAL A 120 -28.25 -9.09 11.82
CA VAL A 120 -27.15 -8.77 12.72
C VAL A 120 -25.85 -8.92 11.94
N VAL A 121 -25.01 -7.90 11.98
CA VAL A 121 -23.66 -7.93 11.39
C VAL A 121 -22.66 -7.77 12.53
N GLU A 122 -21.76 -8.73 12.66
CA GLU A 122 -20.67 -8.72 13.62
C GLU A 122 -19.37 -8.51 12.86
N THR A 123 -18.73 -7.37 13.09
CA THR A 123 -17.47 -6.98 12.47
C THR A 123 -16.34 -7.14 13.49
N PRO A 124 -15.17 -7.68 13.11
CA PRO A 124 -14.06 -7.84 14.03
C PRO A 124 -13.62 -6.54 14.71
N PHE A 125 -13.72 -5.40 14.01
CA PHE A 125 -13.17 -4.13 14.49
C PHE A 125 -14.20 -3.02 14.68
N GLY A 126 -15.47 -3.25 14.33
CA GLY A 126 -16.52 -2.26 14.50
C GLY A 126 -16.36 -1.06 13.55
N ALA A 127 -15.82 -1.26 12.35
CA ALA A 127 -15.67 -0.16 11.39
C ALA A 127 -17.03 0.30 10.86
N TYR A 128 -17.21 1.62 10.77
CA TYR A 128 -18.40 2.23 10.18
C TYR A 128 -18.09 3.57 9.53
N VAL A 129 -19.03 4.05 8.72
CA VAL A 129 -19.00 5.39 8.13
C VAL A 129 -20.11 6.21 8.77
N ASP A 130 -19.76 7.36 9.37
CA ASP A 130 -20.74 8.23 10.02
C ASP A 130 -21.61 9.00 9.01
N SER A 131 -22.53 9.84 9.52
CA SER A 131 -23.43 10.63 8.69
C SER A 131 -22.74 11.71 7.84
N ASP A 132 -21.55 12.13 8.26
CA ASP A 132 -20.73 13.12 7.57
C ASP A 132 -19.78 12.44 6.56
N GLY A 133 -19.80 11.11 6.50
CA GLY A 133 -19.02 10.30 5.59
C GLY A 133 -17.64 9.95 6.12
N ASN A 134 -17.32 10.17 7.40
CA ASN A 134 -16.01 9.81 7.94
C ASN A 134 -15.95 8.32 8.27
N LEU A 135 -14.82 7.69 7.93
CA LEU A 135 -14.53 6.31 8.33
C LEU A 135 -14.01 6.29 9.77
N LEU A 136 -14.61 5.44 10.62
CA LEU A 136 -14.32 5.36 12.05
C LEU A 136 -14.21 3.89 12.49
N LEU A 137 -13.55 3.67 13.62
CA LEU A 137 -13.38 2.37 14.26
C LEU A 137 -13.83 2.43 15.72
N GLU A 138 -14.80 1.59 16.11
CA GLU A 138 -15.32 1.56 17.48
C GLU A 138 -14.44 0.75 18.44
N ASN A 139 -13.76 -0.30 17.95
CA ASN A 139 -13.01 -1.20 18.80
C ASN A 139 -11.61 -1.53 18.26
N TRP A 140 -10.62 -1.09 19.01
CA TRP A 140 -9.20 -1.25 18.68
C TRP A 140 -8.59 -2.50 19.32
N ASN A 141 -9.19 -3.04 20.39
CA ASN A 141 -8.65 -4.17 21.14
C ASN A 141 -8.47 -5.43 20.27
N PRO A 142 -9.42 -5.79 19.37
CA PRO A 142 -9.29 -6.97 18.54
C PRO A 142 -8.04 -6.96 17.67
N ILE A 143 -7.57 -5.78 17.21
CA ILE A 143 -6.31 -5.69 16.44
C ILE A 143 -5.15 -6.26 17.25
N THR A 144 -5.05 -5.87 18.53
CA THR A 144 -4.03 -6.39 19.45
C THR A 144 -4.17 -7.90 19.62
N GLU A 145 -5.40 -8.40 19.78
CA GLU A 145 -5.66 -9.84 19.94
C GLU A 145 -5.26 -10.66 18.71
N TYR A 146 -5.53 -10.17 17.49
CA TYR A 146 -5.08 -10.84 16.26
C TYR A 146 -3.56 -10.88 16.17
N LEU A 147 -2.88 -9.78 16.50
CA LEU A 147 -1.42 -9.70 16.49
C LEU A 147 -0.81 -10.68 17.50
N GLU A 148 -1.30 -10.68 18.74
CA GLU A 148 -0.78 -11.54 19.81
C GLU A 148 -1.00 -13.03 19.53
N LYS A 149 -2.16 -13.41 18.96
CA LYS A 149 -2.44 -14.79 18.53
C LYS A 149 -1.41 -15.30 17.51
N GLN A 150 -0.85 -14.41 16.69
CA GLN A 150 0.19 -14.72 15.71
C GLN A 150 1.62 -14.51 16.25
N ASN A 151 1.77 -14.25 17.55
CA ASN A 151 3.03 -13.96 18.24
C ASN A 151 3.73 -12.67 17.76
N PHE A 152 2.99 -11.72 17.20
CA PHE A 152 3.50 -10.36 17.03
C PHE A 152 3.40 -9.62 18.35
N ASP A 153 4.49 -8.98 18.78
CA ASP A 153 4.47 -8.11 19.96
C ASP A 153 3.86 -6.75 19.59
N PRO A 154 2.65 -6.41 20.06
CA PRO A 154 1.97 -5.17 19.72
C PRO A 154 2.69 -3.92 20.27
N GLN A 155 3.62 -4.06 21.22
CA GLN A 155 4.28 -2.94 21.91
C GLN A 155 5.66 -2.60 21.34
N ASN A 156 6.23 -3.41 20.45
CA ASN A 156 7.58 -3.21 19.95
C ASN A 156 7.73 -2.06 18.92
N GLY A 157 6.62 -1.47 18.47
CA GLY A 157 6.61 -0.40 17.47
C GLY A 157 7.00 -0.84 16.05
N LYS A 158 7.18 -2.13 15.79
CA LYS A 158 7.58 -2.71 14.49
C LYS A 158 6.43 -3.28 13.68
N ASN A 159 5.20 -3.22 14.16
CA ASN A 159 4.04 -3.65 13.37
C ASN A 159 3.41 -2.41 12.72
N LEU A 160 3.35 -2.40 11.38
CA LEU A 160 2.56 -1.47 10.58
C LEU A 160 1.31 -2.22 10.10
N VAL A 161 0.16 -1.87 10.65
CA VAL A 161 -1.12 -2.49 10.33
C VAL A 161 -1.82 -1.71 9.22
N LEU A 162 -2.17 -2.42 8.15
CA LEU A 162 -2.98 -1.93 7.05
C LEU A 162 -4.39 -2.50 7.22
N LEU A 163 -5.34 -1.71 7.73
CA LEU A 163 -6.71 -2.15 7.97
C LEU A 163 -7.64 -1.65 6.87
N SER A 164 -8.07 -2.56 6.02
CA SER A 164 -8.98 -2.28 4.91
C SER A 164 -10.43 -2.45 5.36
N VAL A 165 -11.31 -1.47 5.14
CA VAL A 165 -12.74 -1.57 5.46
C VAL A 165 -13.54 -1.80 4.19
N ASN A 166 -14.06 -3.00 3.99
CA ASN A 166 -14.83 -3.35 2.81
C ASN A 166 -16.17 -2.59 2.75
N GLY A 167 -16.52 -2.03 1.60
CA GLY A 167 -17.84 -1.43 1.40
C GLY A 167 -17.83 -0.14 0.56
N LYS A 168 -18.97 0.17 -0.07
CA LYS A 168 -19.08 1.28 -1.02
C LYS A 168 -18.80 2.66 -0.40
N ASN A 169 -19.24 2.90 0.83
CA ASN A 169 -19.08 4.19 1.48
C ASN A 169 -17.65 4.41 2.02
N ALA A 170 -16.91 3.33 2.27
CA ALA A 170 -15.53 3.42 2.76
C ALA A 170 -14.56 3.84 1.65
N LYS A 171 -14.87 3.56 0.37
CA LYS A 171 -13.98 3.73 -0.82
C LYS A 171 -13.20 5.06 -0.92
N VAL A 172 -13.69 6.13 -0.31
CA VAL A 172 -13.17 7.50 -0.44
C VAL A 172 -12.54 8.05 0.84
N ASN A 173 -12.48 7.26 1.91
CA ASN A 173 -12.01 7.71 3.21
C ASN A 173 -10.92 6.80 3.77
N GLY A 174 -10.08 7.43 4.60
CA GLY A 174 -9.07 6.79 5.41
C GLY A 174 -8.76 7.66 6.61
N PHE A 175 -8.06 7.06 7.56
CA PHE A 175 -7.43 7.78 8.65
C PHE A 175 -6.29 6.93 9.24
N ALA A 176 -5.43 7.57 10.00
CA ALA A 176 -4.32 6.92 10.66
C ALA A 176 -4.30 7.20 12.16
N VAL A 177 -3.82 6.24 12.94
CA VAL A 177 -3.47 6.45 14.35
C VAL A 177 -1.98 6.70 14.46
N LEU A 178 -1.62 7.97 14.64
CA LEU A 178 -0.24 8.40 14.84
C LEU A 178 0.37 7.69 16.06
N ASN A 179 1.61 7.20 15.92
CA ASN A 179 2.33 6.41 16.94
C ASN A 179 1.66 5.09 17.34
N GLY A 180 0.57 4.69 16.66
CA GLY A 180 -0.04 3.35 16.74
C GLY A 180 0.21 2.51 15.49
N ASN A 181 0.98 3.04 14.52
CA ASN A 181 1.34 2.40 13.24
C ASN A 181 0.15 1.71 12.55
N LEU A 182 -0.99 2.38 12.51
CA LEU A 182 -2.23 1.84 11.95
C LEU A 182 -2.79 2.79 10.89
N ALA A 183 -2.86 2.29 9.67
CA ALA A 183 -3.47 2.93 8.52
C ALA A 183 -4.81 2.25 8.22
N VAL A 184 -5.92 2.98 8.38
CA VAL A 184 -7.28 2.50 8.10
C VAL A 184 -7.77 3.13 6.81
N PHE A 185 -8.26 2.34 5.86
CA PHE A 185 -8.65 2.83 4.54
C PHE A 185 -9.77 1.97 3.95
N GLY A 186 -10.57 2.55 3.07
CA GLY A 186 -11.69 1.82 2.49
C GLY A 186 -11.35 0.94 1.28
N ASP A 187 -12.02 -0.21 1.23
CA ASP A 187 -12.25 -1.06 0.06
C ASP A 187 -10.96 -1.40 -0.73
N GLY A 188 -9.86 -1.63 -0.02
CA GLY A 188 -8.59 -2.02 -0.63
C GLY A 188 -7.92 -0.89 -1.45
N ASN A 189 -8.31 0.37 -1.27
CA ASN A 189 -7.81 1.47 -2.08
C ASN A 189 -6.31 1.75 -1.81
N ASN A 190 -5.48 1.48 -2.82
CA ASN A 190 -4.03 1.66 -2.76
C ASN A 190 -3.60 3.11 -2.47
N GLU A 191 -4.25 4.10 -3.08
CA GLU A 191 -3.86 5.51 -2.97
C GLU A 191 -4.17 6.08 -1.59
N ILE A 192 -5.33 5.70 -1.02
CA ILE A 192 -5.67 6.06 0.36
C ILE A 192 -4.75 5.30 1.31
N MET A 193 -4.57 4.00 1.12
CA MET A 193 -3.68 3.19 1.96
C MET A 193 -2.28 3.80 2.09
N ILE A 194 -1.63 4.15 0.97
CA ILE A 194 -0.27 4.68 1.01
C ILE A 194 -0.20 6.06 1.69
N HIS A 195 -1.25 6.87 1.54
CA HIS A 195 -1.38 8.16 2.19
C HIS A 195 -1.49 8.01 3.71
N GLU A 196 -2.37 7.12 4.16
CA GLU A 196 -2.54 6.81 5.60
C GLU A 196 -1.29 6.17 6.20
N VAL A 197 -0.55 5.36 5.42
CA VAL A 197 0.76 4.86 5.84
C VAL A 197 1.75 6.01 6.08
N GLY A 198 1.71 7.08 5.27
CA GLY A 198 2.52 8.27 5.48
C GLY A 198 2.30 8.90 6.87
N HIS A 199 1.04 9.03 7.27
CA HIS A 199 0.67 9.46 8.62
C HIS A 199 1.10 8.44 9.69
N ALA A 200 0.66 7.20 9.55
CA ALA A 200 0.82 6.15 10.56
C ALA A 200 2.28 5.83 10.85
N PHE A 201 3.11 5.73 9.80
CA PHE A 201 4.49 5.26 9.89
C PHE A 201 5.47 6.41 10.13
N ALA A 202 5.33 7.53 9.41
CA ALA A 202 6.32 8.60 9.41
C ALA A 202 5.81 9.94 9.98
N SER A 203 4.61 9.97 10.56
CA SER A 203 4.01 11.19 11.15
C SER A 203 3.95 12.38 10.17
N LEU A 204 3.79 12.08 8.88
CA LEU A 204 3.64 13.10 7.84
C LEU A 204 2.31 13.82 8.05
N GLY A 205 2.23 15.09 7.64
CA GLY A 205 1.00 15.88 7.69
C GLY A 205 0.38 16.04 6.32
N ASP A 206 -0.90 16.39 6.29
CA ASP A 206 -1.62 16.64 5.05
C ASP A 206 -1.15 17.90 4.33
N GLU A 207 -0.80 17.76 3.06
CA GLU A 207 -0.30 18.85 2.20
C GLU A 207 -1.40 19.50 1.36
N TYR A 208 -2.62 18.94 1.38
CA TYR A 208 -3.75 19.50 0.65
C TYR A 208 -4.46 20.63 1.42
N ILE A 209 -5.24 21.40 0.68
CA ILE A 209 -6.04 22.52 1.17
C ILE A 209 -7.48 22.05 1.29
N ARG A 210 -8.10 22.25 2.47
CA ARG A 210 -9.44 21.78 2.81
C ARG A 210 -10.01 22.69 3.91
N GLU A 211 -10.42 23.91 3.53
CA GLU A 211 -10.71 24.97 4.52
C GLU A 211 -11.90 24.65 5.45
N ASP A 212 -12.72 23.67 5.09
CA ASP A 212 -13.78 23.08 5.93
C ASP A 212 -13.24 22.28 7.14
N TYR A 213 -11.94 21.91 7.15
CA TYR A 213 -11.29 21.20 8.25
C TYR A 213 -10.52 22.16 9.17
N PRO A 214 -10.35 21.85 10.47
CA PRO A 214 -9.47 22.62 11.34
C PRO A 214 -7.99 22.38 10.93
N ALA A 215 -7.15 23.42 11.05
CA ALA A 215 -5.71 23.24 11.00
C ALA A 215 -5.22 22.71 12.34
N TYR A 216 -4.28 21.76 12.31
CA TYR A 216 -3.69 21.22 13.54
C TYR A 216 -2.36 21.89 13.86
N ALA A 217 -1.99 21.88 15.14
CA ALA A 217 -0.64 22.25 15.53
C ALA A 217 0.34 21.26 14.90
N LEU A 218 1.35 21.78 14.19
CA LEU A 218 2.37 20.92 13.60
C LEU A 218 3.22 20.30 14.70
N ALA A 219 3.23 18.98 14.76
CA ALA A 219 4.16 18.27 15.62
C ALA A 219 5.61 18.51 15.13
N ASN A 220 6.56 18.48 16.06
CA ASN A 220 7.98 18.70 15.72
C ASN A 220 8.51 17.67 14.72
N ASN A 221 7.97 16.45 14.73
CA ASN A 221 8.35 15.35 13.85
C ASN A 221 7.61 15.35 12.50
N THR A 222 6.63 16.24 12.27
CA THR A 222 6.02 16.40 10.95
C THR A 222 7.02 17.02 9.98
N ALA A 223 7.64 16.19 9.14
CA ALA A 223 8.78 16.58 8.32
C ALA A 223 8.41 17.34 7.03
N ASN A 224 7.18 17.21 6.56
CA ASN A 224 6.73 17.69 5.24
C ASN A 224 5.86 18.96 5.29
N LEU A 225 5.71 19.58 6.47
CA LEU A 225 4.99 20.84 6.65
C LEU A 225 5.73 21.76 7.60
N ASP A 226 5.72 23.06 7.29
CA ASP A 226 6.28 24.10 8.15
C ASP A 226 5.38 25.35 8.16
N SER A 227 5.51 26.18 9.18
CA SER A 227 4.83 27.47 9.32
C SER A 227 5.74 28.66 8.94
N THR A 228 6.86 28.39 8.25
CA THR A 228 7.73 29.41 7.68
C THR A 228 8.12 29.06 6.25
N ASN A 229 8.26 30.07 5.40
CA ASN A 229 8.86 29.95 4.06
C ASN A 229 10.34 30.36 4.03
N ASN A 230 10.93 30.72 5.17
CA ASN A 230 12.33 31.09 5.22
C ASN A 230 13.19 29.85 4.98
N LEU A 231 13.74 29.73 3.77
CA LEU A 231 14.53 28.58 3.32
C LEU A 231 15.77 28.31 4.19
N THR A 232 16.25 29.28 4.97
CA THR A 232 17.38 29.09 5.89
C THR A 232 17.00 28.47 7.24
N SER A 233 15.71 28.50 7.59
CA SER A 233 15.18 27.99 8.87
C SER A 233 14.08 26.94 8.72
N ILE A 234 13.58 26.70 7.50
CA ILE A 234 12.57 25.68 7.21
C ILE A 234 13.09 24.28 7.57
N LYS A 235 12.19 23.38 7.99
CA LYS A 235 12.53 22.03 8.46
C LYS A 235 13.42 21.22 7.50
N TRP A 236 13.22 21.37 6.20
CA TRP A 236 13.96 20.67 5.14
C TRP A 236 15.04 21.53 4.48
N LYS A 237 15.56 22.54 5.18
CA LYS A 237 16.60 23.46 4.68
C LYS A 237 17.84 22.77 4.10
N HIS A 238 18.18 21.57 4.56
CA HIS A 238 19.36 20.81 4.10
C HIS A 238 19.22 20.26 2.67
N PHE A 239 18.01 20.28 2.10
CA PHE A 239 17.80 20.00 0.67
C PHE A 239 17.83 21.26 -0.20
N ILE A 240 17.76 22.46 0.39
CA ILE A 240 17.64 23.69 -0.40
C ILE A 240 18.97 23.99 -1.10
N GLY A 241 18.90 24.08 -2.43
CA GLY A 241 20.07 24.33 -3.28
C GLY A 241 21.00 23.13 -3.44
N LEU A 242 20.55 21.94 -3.04
CA LEU A 242 21.28 20.70 -3.26
C LEU A 242 21.06 20.21 -4.70
N ASP A 243 22.15 19.86 -5.40
CA ASP A 243 22.10 19.33 -6.77
C ASP A 243 21.19 18.08 -6.83
N GLY A 244 20.29 18.04 -7.81
CA GLY A 244 19.29 16.97 -7.98
C GLY A 244 18.02 17.13 -7.14
N TYR A 245 17.94 18.16 -6.30
CA TYR A 245 16.81 18.49 -5.44
C TYR A 245 16.28 19.91 -5.67
N GLU A 246 16.48 20.46 -6.87
CA GLU A 246 16.11 21.84 -7.22
C GLU A 246 14.59 22.08 -7.16
N HIS A 247 13.79 21.03 -7.19
CA HIS A 247 12.33 21.07 -7.02
C HIS A 247 11.89 21.20 -5.56
N VAL A 248 12.80 21.05 -4.59
CA VAL A 248 12.52 21.24 -3.16
C VAL A 248 12.56 22.74 -2.83
N GLY A 249 11.46 23.26 -2.32
CA GLY A 249 11.29 24.67 -2.01
C GLY A 249 10.34 24.89 -0.84
N ALA A 250 9.64 26.03 -0.83
CA ALA A 250 8.58 26.31 0.13
C ALA A 250 7.33 26.75 -0.64
N TYR A 251 6.40 25.83 -0.85
CA TYR A 251 5.17 26.07 -1.58
C TYR A 251 4.04 26.33 -0.60
N GLU A 252 3.44 27.52 -0.66
CA GLU A 252 2.36 27.88 0.25
C GLU A 252 1.13 27.00 0.03
N GLY A 253 0.48 26.62 1.13
CA GLY A 253 -0.65 25.73 1.17
C GLY A 253 -0.29 24.35 1.73
N GLY A 254 -1.09 23.89 2.68
CA GLY A 254 -0.93 22.63 3.42
C GLY A 254 -1.61 22.73 4.78
N ASN A 255 -1.68 21.63 5.52
CA ASN A 255 -2.40 21.56 6.80
C ASN A 255 -3.83 22.10 6.69
N TYR A 256 -4.52 21.77 5.59
CA TYR A 256 -5.87 22.21 5.26
C TYR A 256 -6.04 23.72 5.08
N ARG A 257 -4.97 24.49 4.95
CA ARG A 257 -5.01 25.95 4.79
C ARG A 257 -4.35 26.37 3.49
N SER A 258 -4.93 27.36 2.85
CA SER A 258 -4.39 27.99 1.63
C SER A 258 -3.16 28.87 1.91
N THR A 259 -3.01 29.36 3.13
CA THR A 259 -1.93 30.27 3.56
C THR A 259 -1.39 29.91 4.95
N GLY A 260 -0.18 30.40 5.27
CA GLY A 260 0.41 30.26 6.61
C GLY A 260 1.08 28.91 6.91
N PHE A 261 0.98 27.96 5.99
CA PHE A 261 1.72 26.71 6.00
C PHE A 261 2.36 26.47 4.64
N TRP A 262 3.53 25.82 4.64
CA TRP A 262 4.30 25.50 3.45
C TRP A 262 4.56 24.00 3.39
N ARG A 263 4.57 23.47 2.16
CA ARG A 263 5.00 22.11 1.82
C ARG A 263 6.26 22.16 0.95
N PRO A 264 7.08 21.09 0.92
CA PRO A 264 8.39 21.12 0.28
C PRO A 264 8.34 21.01 -1.25
N GLU A 265 7.29 20.44 -1.81
CA GLU A 265 7.15 20.19 -3.25
C GLU A 265 5.71 20.50 -3.70
N GLN A 266 5.51 20.73 -5.00
CA GLN A 266 4.17 21.09 -5.51
C GLN A 266 3.15 19.95 -5.34
N THR A 267 3.59 18.71 -5.51
CA THR A 267 2.79 17.49 -5.43
C THR A 267 3.50 16.43 -4.59
N SER A 268 2.71 15.61 -3.90
CA SER A 268 3.15 14.54 -2.99
C SER A 268 1.96 13.63 -2.73
N ILE A 269 2.22 12.37 -2.36
CA ILE A 269 1.19 11.44 -1.85
C ILE A 269 0.39 12.07 -0.71
N MET A 270 1.01 12.89 0.15
CA MET A 270 0.32 13.56 1.27
C MET A 270 -0.53 14.77 0.84
N GLY A 271 -0.46 15.18 -0.42
CA GLY A 271 -1.24 16.30 -0.95
C GLY A 271 -2.35 15.78 -1.84
N VAL A 272 -2.05 15.67 -3.13
CA VAL A 272 -3.01 15.22 -4.13
C VAL A 272 -2.57 13.87 -4.66
N SER A 273 -2.89 12.80 -3.91
CA SER A 273 -2.43 11.43 -4.17
C SER A 273 -2.70 10.96 -5.61
N TYR A 274 -3.88 11.24 -6.19
CA TYR A 274 -4.20 10.86 -7.57
C TYR A 274 -3.35 11.59 -8.65
N LEU A 275 -2.67 12.70 -8.30
CA LEU A 275 -1.72 13.39 -9.17
C LEU A 275 -0.26 13.04 -8.84
N ALA A 276 -0.01 12.41 -7.69
CA ALA A 276 1.31 12.20 -7.14
C ALA A 276 1.63 10.71 -7.03
N ASN A 277 2.64 10.27 -7.78
CA ASN A 277 3.11 8.88 -7.74
C ASN A 277 4.28 8.69 -6.75
N SER A 278 4.50 9.62 -5.82
CA SER A 278 5.63 9.60 -4.89
C SER A 278 5.38 10.50 -3.69
N PHE A 279 5.93 10.11 -2.53
CA PHE A 279 6.18 11.04 -1.44
C PHE A 279 7.19 12.10 -1.88
N ASN A 280 7.06 13.33 -1.40
CA ASN A 280 8.09 14.36 -1.57
C ASN A 280 9.38 14.00 -0.80
N THR A 281 10.45 14.74 -1.07
CA THR A 281 11.80 14.43 -0.58
C THR A 281 11.88 14.39 0.95
N PRO A 282 11.40 15.41 1.70
CA PRO A 282 11.41 15.32 3.16
C PRO A 282 10.56 14.18 3.72
N SER A 283 9.44 13.84 3.08
CA SER A 283 8.63 12.68 3.44
C SER A 283 9.39 11.37 3.26
N ARG A 284 10.10 11.19 2.13
CA ARG A 284 10.94 10.00 1.90
C ARG A 284 12.06 9.91 2.94
N GLU A 285 12.70 11.02 3.26
CA GLU A 285 13.73 11.06 4.31
C GLU A 285 13.18 10.66 5.68
N ALA A 286 11.99 11.16 6.05
CA ALA A 286 11.33 10.82 7.32
C ALA A 286 10.97 9.33 7.41
N ILE A 287 10.47 8.74 6.32
CA ILE A 287 10.21 7.30 6.25
C ILE A 287 11.50 6.50 6.46
N VAL A 288 12.60 6.85 5.78
CA VAL A 288 13.90 6.16 5.95
C VAL A 288 14.44 6.32 7.37
N LYS A 289 14.36 7.52 7.96
CA LYS A 289 14.74 7.75 9.36
C LYS A 289 13.94 6.85 10.29
N LYS A 290 12.63 6.67 10.06
CA LYS A 290 11.81 5.77 10.87
C LYS A 290 12.24 4.31 10.74
N ILE A 291 12.54 3.85 9.52
CA ILE A 291 13.06 2.48 9.30
C ILE A 291 14.32 2.28 10.13
N PHE A 292 15.26 3.21 10.06
CA PHE A 292 16.54 3.11 10.76
C PHE A 292 16.35 3.17 12.29
N GLU A 293 15.48 4.06 12.77
CA GLU A 293 15.09 4.12 14.19
C GLU A 293 14.57 2.77 14.70
N LEU A 294 13.64 2.14 13.97
CA LEU A 294 13.08 0.84 14.34
C LEU A 294 14.11 -0.29 14.30
N HIS A 295 15.14 -0.17 13.47
CA HIS A 295 16.26 -1.11 13.46
C HIS A 295 17.40 -0.77 14.43
N ASN A 296 17.28 0.33 15.19
CA ASN A 296 18.37 0.89 16.02
C ASN A 296 19.65 1.12 15.21
N MET A 297 19.50 1.56 13.95
CA MET A 297 20.58 1.88 13.03
C MET A 297 20.81 3.39 12.98
N GLU A 298 22.06 3.80 12.71
CA GLU A 298 22.39 5.20 12.54
C GLU A 298 22.01 5.67 11.13
N TYR A 299 21.23 6.75 11.07
CA TYR A 299 20.84 7.39 9.83
C TYR A 299 22.00 8.20 9.23
N SER A 300 22.23 8.03 7.93
CA SER A 300 23.22 8.78 7.14
C SER A 300 22.53 9.56 6.03
N PHE A 301 22.62 10.89 6.06
CA PHE A 301 22.06 11.75 5.02
C PHE A 301 22.69 11.46 3.65
N GLU A 302 24.00 11.25 3.62
CA GLU A 302 24.73 10.94 2.39
C GLU A 302 24.28 9.61 1.75
N ASP A 303 24.02 8.58 2.56
CA ASP A 303 23.54 7.29 2.02
C ASP A 303 22.08 7.36 1.59
N PHE A 304 21.26 8.15 2.29
CA PHE A 304 19.91 8.48 1.83
C PHE A 304 19.93 9.11 0.44
N LEU A 305 20.76 10.14 0.20
CA LEU A 305 20.86 10.81 -1.10
C LEU A 305 21.25 9.85 -2.21
N LYS A 306 22.23 8.97 -1.98
CA LYS A 306 22.66 7.97 -2.97
C LYS A 306 21.53 7.02 -3.38
N ILE A 307 20.75 6.55 -2.42
CA ILE A 307 19.65 5.61 -2.69
C ILE A 307 18.50 6.34 -3.38
N ASP A 308 18.13 7.52 -2.87
CA ASP A 308 17.02 8.33 -3.35
C ASP A 308 17.23 8.83 -4.79
N GLU A 309 18.44 9.29 -5.12
CA GLU A 309 18.76 9.75 -6.48
C GLU A 309 18.70 8.58 -7.49
N ASN A 310 19.18 7.40 -7.11
CA ASN A 310 19.14 6.20 -7.95
C ASN A 310 17.72 5.68 -8.20
N ALA A 311 16.85 5.76 -7.19
CA ALA A 311 15.42 5.47 -7.33
C ALA A 311 14.74 6.41 -8.34
N ASN A 312 15.04 7.71 -8.24
CA ASN A 312 14.53 8.74 -9.15
C ASN A 312 15.01 8.53 -10.60
N LYS A 313 16.26 8.09 -10.80
CA LYS A 313 16.78 7.75 -12.14
C LYS A 313 16.12 6.50 -12.71
N SER A 314 15.98 5.45 -11.91
CA SER A 314 15.40 4.17 -12.33
C SER A 314 13.92 4.30 -12.69
N SER A 315 13.14 5.02 -11.87
CA SER A 315 11.72 5.29 -12.15
C SER A 315 11.51 6.13 -13.41
N LYS A 316 12.35 7.14 -13.67
CA LYS A 316 12.34 7.91 -14.93
C LYS A 316 12.64 7.03 -16.15
N GLN A 317 13.62 6.12 -16.05
CA GLN A 317 13.94 5.18 -17.13
C GLN A 317 12.80 4.17 -17.39
N LEU A 318 12.18 3.64 -16.33
CA LEU A 318 11.02 2.75 -16.44
C LEU A 318 9.82 3.45 -17.09
N LYS A 319 9.47 4.68 -16.67
CA LYS A 319 8.39 5.47 -17.28
C LYS A 319 8.67 5.77 -18.75
N ALA A 320 9.89 6.20 -19.09
CA ALA A 320 10.28 6.43 -20.47
C ALA A 320 10.18 5.16 -21.33
N LYS A 321 10.56 4.00 -20.79
CA LYS A 321 10.45 2.71 -21.49
C LYS A 321 8.99 2.30 -21.72
N THR A 322 8.12 2.51 -20.73
CA THR A 322 6.68 2.22 -20.82
C THR A 322 5.96 3.16 -21.79
N GLU A 323 6.32 4.45 -21.82
CA GLU A 323 5.80 5.41 -22.81
C GLU A 323 6.27 5.10 -24.23
N ILE A 324 7.53 4.68 -24.41
CA ILE A 324 8.03 4.22 -25.71
C ILE A 324 7.28 2.97 -26.17
N GLN A 325 7.02 2.01 -25.28
CA GLN A 325 6.27 0.79 -25.60
C GLN A 325 4.79 1.08 -25.90
N SER A 326 4.17 2.04 -25.21
CA SER A 326 2.79 2.45 -25.51
C SER A 326 2.72 3.16 -26.86
N LEU A 327 3.66 4.06 -27.18
CA LEU A 327 3.76 4.75 -28.47
C LEU A 327 4.08 3.80 -29.64
N GLN A 328 4.84 2.72 -29.41
CA GLN A 328 5.09 1.68 -30.42
C GLN A 328 3.85 0.83 -30.70
N LYS A 329 2.97 0.59 -29.70
CA LYS A 329 1.68 -0.09 -29.92
C LYS A 329 0.69 0.75 -30.76
N PHE A 330 0.82 2.07 -30.80
CA PHE A 330 -0.03 2.96 -31.60
C PHE A 330 0.44 3.22 -33.04
N LYS A 331 1.56 2.63 -33.50
CA LYS A 331 2.12 2.89 -34.85
C LYS A 331 1.77 1.89 -35.95
N CYS A 332 0.87 0.93 -35.74
CA CYS A 332 0.42 0.02 -36.80
C CYS A 332 -1.11 0.03 -36.95
N ALA A 333 -1.64 1.09 -37.55
CA ALA A 333 -2.92 1.08 -38.24
C ALA A 333 -2.82 2.00 -39.47
N THR A 334 -2.05 1.58 -40.47
CA THR A 334 -2.12 2.21 -41.80
C THR A 334 -3.29 1.56 -42.53
N ILE A 335 -4.42 2.26 -42.56
CA ILE A 335 -5.55 1.91 -43.43
C ILE A 335 -5.13 2.32 -44.84
N GLN A 336 -4.84 1.35 -45.71
CA GLN A 336 -4.82 1.57 -47.14
C GLN A 336 -6.27 1.59 -47.63
N PHE A 337 -6.63 2.64 -48.38
CA PHE A 337 -7.91 2.81 -49.06
C PHE A 337 -8.09 1.82 -50.20
#